data_AF-A0A228HRY9-F1
#
_entry.id   AF-A0A228HRY9-F1
#
_cell.length_a   1.000
_cell.length_b   1.000
_cell.length_c   1.000
_cell.angle_alpha   90.00
_cell.angle_beta   90.00
_cell.angle_gamma   90.00
#
_symmetry.space_group_name_H-M   'P 1'
#
loop_
_entity.id
_entity.type
_entity.pdbx_description
1 polymer ?
#
loop_
_entity_poly.entity_id
_entity_poly.type
_entity_poly.pdbx_seq_one_letter_code
_entity_poly.pdbx_strand_id
1 'polypeptide(L)'
;MQTIFRGSVLGMLACVLCLSRAMATSEAPVELEIRQVDGNPAACLPVNDERAEPVIRIRTVGVARPTGPASPDVTYWWFEMPAQATPVYLKRGECLVYGQSVKGAIVRTPPKPLERNRTYTISIIPDGDAGPVYSAAFCTLERPGGGVQIAVPRNDRNPCAAHP
;
A
#
# COMPACT_ATOMS: atom_id res chain seq x y z
N MET A 1 44.71 -49.58 -22.39
CA MET A 1 44.70 -48.36 -21.55
C MET A 1 43.78 -47.35 -22.23
N GLN A 2 42.47 -47.43 -21.98
CA GLN A 2 41.47 -46.51 -22.53
C GLN A 2 40.33 -46.38 -21.52
N THR A 3 40.44 -45.39 -20.66
CA THR A 3 39.32 -44.81 -19.90
C THR A 3 39.78 -43.40 -19.55
N ILE A 4 38.83 -42.48 -19.34
CA ILE A 4 39.01 -41.03 -19.12
C ILE A 4 38.87 -40.19 -20.41
N PHE A 5 37.68 -40.16 -21.01
CA PHE A 5 37.19 -38.98 -21.76
C PHE A 5 35.65 -38.99 -21.82
N ARG A 6 34.98 -39.16 -20.67
CA ARG A 6 33.51 -39.05 -20.57
C ARG A 6 32.99 -38.14 -19.45
N GLY A 7 33.87 -37.60 -18.59
CA GLY A 7 33.48 -36.80 -17.43
C GLY A 7 33.34 -35.29 -17.67
N SER A 8 33.90 -34.74 -18.75
CA SER A 8 34.10 -33.28 -18.87
C SER A 8 32.93 -32.51 -19.48
N VAL A 9 31.93 -33.17 -20.07
CA VAL A 9 30.79 -32.49 -20.71
C VAL A 9 29.65 -32.23 -19.72
N LEU A 10 29.52 -33.04 -18.68
CA LEU A 10 28.47 -32.88 -17.65
C LEU A 10 28.75 -31.77 -16.63
N GLY A 11 30.03 -31.47 -16.34
CA GLY A 11 30.40 -30.42 -15.39
C GLY A 11 30.18 -28.99 -15.91
N MET A 12 30.29 -28.79 -17.23
CA MET A 12 30.19 -27.46 -17.84
C MET A 12 28.72 -27.00 -18.00
N LEU A 13 27.77 -27.94 -18.16
CA LEU A 13 26.33 -27.63 -18.18
C LEU A 13 25.77 -27.24 -16.80
N ALA A 14 26.33 -27.77 -15.72
CA ALA A 14 25.90 -27.43 -14.35
C ALA A 14 26.27 -25.99 -13.95
N CYS A 15 27.39 -25.46 -14.43
CA CYS A 15 27.81 -24.09 -14.12
C CYS A 15 26.99 -23.00 -14.83
N VAL A 16 26.35 -23.32 -15.97
CA VAL A 16 25.54 -22.36 -16.73
C VAL A 16 24.15 -22.15 -16.10
N LEU A 17 23.61 -23.15 -15.40
CA LEU A 17 22.29 -23.10 -14.77
C LEU A 17 22.23 -22.29 -13.46
N CYS A 18 23.37 -21.90 -12.88
CA CYS A 18 23.42 -21.12 -11.63
C CYS A 18 23.51 -19.59 -11.85
N LEU A 19 23.60 -19.13 -13.10
CA LEU A 19 23.73 -17.69 -13.43
C LEU A 19 22.39 -16.99 -13.67
N SER A 20 21.29 -17.73 -13.82
CA SER A 20 19.93 -17.18 -13.87
C SER A 20 19.41 -16.90 -12.45
N ARG A 21 20.04 -15.94 -11.76
CA ARG A 21 19.43 -15.31 -10.59
C ARG A 21 18.31 -14.39 -11.07
N ALA A 22 17.07 -14.89 -11.05
CA ALA A 22 15.90 -14.02 -11.11
C ALA A 22 15.90 -13.14 -9.85
N MET A 23 16.49 -11.94 -9.96
CA MET A 23 16.34 -10.90 -8.95
C MET A 23 14.94 -10.33 -9.12
N ALA A 24 13.96 -10.93 -8.44
CA ALA A 24 12.65 -10.31 -8.29
C ALA A 24 12.83 -9.06 -7.43
N THR A 25 13.01 -7.91 -8.07
CA THR A 25 13.04 -6.61 -7.41
C THR A 25 11.58 -6.21 -7.15
N SER A 26 11.13 -6.38 -5.91
CA SER A 26 9.84 -5.82 -5.50
C SER A 26 10.00 -4.31 -5.44
N GLU A 27 9.35 -3.58 -6.34
CA GLU A 27 9.31 -2.12 -6.23
C GLU A 27 8.47 -1.73 -5.01
N ALA A 28 9.01 -0.85 -4.16
CA ALA A 28 8.30 -0.35 -3.00
C ALA A 28 7.14 0.57 -3.45
N PRO A 29 6.01 0.58 -2.73
CA PRO A 29 4.93 1.52 -3.02
C PRO A 29 5.40 2.98 -3.06
N VAL A 30 4.69 3.81 -3.83
CA VAL A 30 4.81 5.26 -3.75
C VAL A 30 4.13 5.73 -2.46
N GLU A 31 4.82 6.51 -1.65
CA GLU A 31 4.32 6.90 -0.33
C GLU A 31 3.22 7.97 -0.46
N LEU A 32 2.05 7.70 0.12
CA LEU A 32 0.97 8.68 0.22
C LEU A 32 1.25 9.68 1.34
N GLU A 33 0.91 10.95 1.12
CA GLU A 33 0.87 11.93 2.20
C GLU A 33 -0.39 11.72 3.03
N ILE A 34 -0.27 11.53 4.34
CA ILE A 34 -1.44 11.43 5.22
C ILE A 34 -1.70 12.77 5.90
N ARG A 35 -2.94 13.24 5.80
CA ARG A 35 -3.46 14.44 6.46
C ARG A 35 -4.67 14.10 7.32
N GLN A 36 -5.05 15.02 8.20
CA GLN A 36 -6.28 14.90 8.99
C GLN A 36 -7.31 15.90 8.47
N VAL A 37 -8.50 15.41 8.11
CA VAL A 37 -9.65 16.21 7.67
C VAL A 37 -10.85 15.80 8.52
N ASP A 38 -11.43 16.73 9.26
CA ASP A 38 -12.61 16.50 10.12
C ASP A 38 -12.48 15.28 11.05
N GLY A 39 -11.30 15.06 11.63
CA GLY A 39 -11.06 13.91 12.52
C GLY A 39 -10.66 12.61 11.81
N ASN A 40 -10.76 12.55 10.48
CA ASN A 40 -10.49 11.36 9.68
C ASN A 40 -9.14 11.45 8.96
N PRO A 41 -8.47 10.30 8.70
CA PRO A 41 -7.30 10.26 7.85
C PRO A 41 -7.71 10.51 6.39
N ALA A 42 -6.94 11.34 5.71
CA ALA A 42 -7.04 11.62 4.29
C ALA A 42 -5.71 11.25 3.62
N ALA A 43 -5.77 10.38 2.62
CA ALA A 43 -4.59 9.99 1.86
C ALA A 43 -4.49 10.85 0.60
N CYS A 44 -3.39 11.59 0.50
CA CYS A 44 -3.13 12.53 -0.56
C CYS A 44 -2.02 12.03 -1.46
N LEU A 45 -2.14 12.28 -2.76
CA LEU A 45 -1.02 12.01 -3.67
C LEU A 45 0.15 12.93 -3.34
N PRO A 46 1.38 12.40 -3.27
CA PRO A 46 2.54 13.20 -2.93
C PRO A 46 2.79 14.26 -4.00
N VAL A 47 3.10 15.48 -3.58
CA VAL A 47 3.37 16.59 -4.51
C VAL A 47 4.78 16.48 -5.11
N ASN A 48 5.73 16.00 -4.30
CA ASN A 48 7.17 16.08 -4.56
C ASN A 48 7.87 14.71 -4.70
N ASP A 49 7.15 13.60 -4.95
CA ASP A 49 7.75 12.30 -5.28
C ASP A 49 7.81 12.16 -6.81
N GLU A 50 9.00 11.90 -7.36
CA GLU A 50 9.23 11.75 -8.80
C GLU A 50 8.62 10.47 -9.37
N ARG A 51 8.41 9.45 -8.53
CA ARG A 51 7.76 8.19 -8.91
C ARG A 51 6.24 8.31 -8.97
N ALA A 52 5.68 9.39 -8.40
CA ALA A 52 4.25 9.62 -8.41
C ALA A 52 3.80 10.19 -9.74
N GLU A 53 2.79 9.60 -10.36
CA GLU A 53 2.16 10.16 -11.54
C GLU A 53 1.48 11.51 -11.20
N PRO A 54 1.41 12.46 -12.16
CA PRO A 54 0.74 13.74 -11.93
C PRO A 54 -0.77 13.56 -11.65
N VAL A 55 -1.36 12.52 -12.24
CA VAL A 55 -2.75 12.11 -12.05
C VAL A 55 -2.83 10.59 -12.12
N ILE A 56 -3.64 9.98 -11.24
CA ILE A 56 -3.98 8.56 -11.32
C ILE A 56 -5.48 8.39 -11.50
N ARG A 57 -5.87 7.35 -12.24
CA ARG A 57 -7.25 6.84 -12.25
C ARG A 57 -7.39 5.83 -11.12
N ILE A 58 -8.29 6.06 -10.17
CA ILE A 58 -8.50 5.13 -9.05
C ILE A 58 -9.20 3.87 -9.57
N ARG A 59 -8.64 2.69 -9.27
CA ARG A 59 -9.28 1.40 -9.49
C ARG A 59 -9.72 0.75 -8.19
N THR A 60 -8.84 0.67 -7.21
CA THR A 60 -9.15 0.07 -5.91
C THR A 60 -8.58 0.90 -4.77
N VAL A 61 -9.34 1.00 -3.69
CA VAL A 61 -8.85 1.57 -2.43
C VAL A 61 -9.15 0.60 -1.30
N GLY A 62 -8.16 0.38 -0.44
CA GLY A 62 -8.28 -0.46 0.74
C GLY A 62 -7.66 0.21 1.95
N VAL A 63 -8.30 0.04 3.11
CA VAL A 63 -7.72 0.33 4.42
C VAL A 63 -7.79 -0.93 5.26
N ALA A 64 -6.65 -1.31 5.81
CA ALA A 64 -6.50 -2.51 6.60
C ALA A 64 -5.73 -2.22 7.90
N ARG A 65 -5.98 -3.06 8.91
CA ARG A 65 -5.20 -3.08 10.14
C ARG A 65 -4.32 -4.33 10.14
N PRO A 66 -2.99 -4.20 10.21
CA PRO A 66 -2.11 -5.34 10.40
C PRO A 66 -2.38 -5.99 11.76
N THR A 67 -2.47 -7.32 11.76
CA THR A 67 -2.67 -8.11 13.00
C THR A 67 -1.43 -8.89 13.43
N GLY A 68 -0.40 -8.91 12.60
CA GLY A 68 0.90 -9.53 12.86
C GLY A 68 1.51 -10.08 11.57
N PRO A 69 2.80 -10.45 11.57
CA PRO A 69 3.51 -10.86 10.35
C PRO A 69 2.94 -12.11 9.65
N ALA A 70 2.27 -12.98 10.41
CA ALA A 70 1.75 -14.26 9.93
C ALA A 70 0.22 -14.34 9.97
N SER A 71 -0.47 -13.23 10.23
CA SER A 71 -1.93 -13.18 10.35
C SER A 71 -2.52 -12.26 9.28
N PRO A 72 -3.69 -12.59 8.72
CA PRO A 72 -4.31 -11.74 7.71
C PRO A 72 -4.67 -10.39 8.31
N ASP A 73 -4.50 -9.35 7.49
CA ASP A 73 -4.96 -8.01 7.83
C ASP A 73 -6.47 -8.00 7.99
N VAL A 74 -6.96 -7.18 8.92
CA VAL A 74 -8.40 -6.92 9.04
C VAL A 74 -8.76 -5.75 8.14
N THR A 75 -9.61 -5.96 7.15
CA THR A 75 -10.11 -4.89 6.29
C THR A 75 -11.10 -3.99 7.03
N TYR A 76 -10.86 -2.68 6.99
CA TYR A 76 -11.69 -1.62 7.58
C TYR A 76 -12.50 -0.86 6.56
N TRP A 77 -12.00 -0.74 5.33
CA TRP A 77 -12.71 -0.09 4.24
C TRP A 77 -12.15 -0.60 2.92
N TRP A 78 -13.02 -0.91 1.97
CA TRP A 78 -12.61 -1.31 0.64
C TRP A 78 -13.70 -0.96 -0.36
N PHE A 79 -13.33 -0.22 -1.39
CA PHE A 79 -14.11 -0.12 -2.61
C PHE A 79 -13.27 -0.33 -3.88
N GLU A 80 -13.97 -0.66 -4.95
CA GLU A 80 -13.41 -0.76 -6.30
C GLU A 80 -14.26 0.05 -7.28
N MET A 81 -13.61 0.60 -8.30
CA MET A 81 -14.27 1.26 -9.42
C MET A 81 -14.51 0.22 -10.52
N PRO A 82 -15.77 -0.11 -10.84
CA PRO A 82 -16.05 -1.03 -11.93
C PRO A 82 -15.71 -0.37 -13.28
N ALA A 83 -15.33 -1.18 -14.28
CA ALA A 83 -14.83 -0.68 -15.56
C ALA A 83 -15.81 0.25 -16.30
N GLN A 84 -17.11 0.01 -16.13
CA GLN A 84 -18.21 0.77 -16.72
C GLN A 84 -18.62 2.02 -15.93
N ALA A 85 -18.11 2.24 -14.72
CA ALA A 85 -18.40 3.46 -13.97
C ALA A 85 -17.63 4.65 -14.55
N THR A 86 -18.13 5.86 -14.29
CA THR A 86 -17.39 7.09 -14.56
C THR A 86 -16.04 7.03 -13.84
N PRO A 87 -14.91 7.17 -14.55
CA PRO A 87 -13.59 7.17 -13.93
C PRO A 87 -13.46 8.27 -12.87
N VAL A 88 -12.78 7.94 -11.77
CA VAL A 88 -12.42 8.90 -10.73
C VAL A 88 -10.92 9.08 -10.77
N TYR A 89 -10.49 10.33 -10.82
CA TYR A 89 -9.09 10.70 -10.88
C TYR A 89 -8.67 11.38 -9.58
N LEU A 90 -7.40 11.23 -9.23
CA LEU A 90 -6.76 11.93 -8.14
C LEU A 90 -5.49 12.59 -8.69
N LYS A 91 -5.32 13.88 -8.47
CA LYS A 91 -4.13 14.64 -8.86
C LYS A 91 -3.17 14.80 -7.67
N ARG A 92 -1.90 15.09 -7.94
CA ARG A 92 -0.94 15.44 -6.88
C ARG A 92 -1.51 16.49 -5.92
N GLY A 93 -1.39 16.22 -4.62
CA GLY A 93 -1.92 17.05 -3.54
C GLY A 93 -3.42 16.89 -3.25
N GLU A 94 -4.21 16.28 -4.14
CA GLU A 94 -5.60 15.92 -3.84
C GLU A 94 -5.65 14.71 -2.93
N CYS A 95 -6.67 14.66 -2.08
CA CYS A 95 -6.81 13.64 -1.04
C CYS A 95 -8.12 12.87 -1.17
N LEU A 96 -8.05 11.58 -0.84
CA LEU A 96 -9.20 10.75 -0.57
C LEU A 96 -9.37 10.60 0.94
N VAL A 97 -10.53 11.02 1.47
CA VAL A 97 -10.83 10.91 2.90
C VAL A 97 -11.34 9.51 3.22
N TYR A 98 -10.92 8.95 4.35
CA TYR A 98 -11.42 7.66 4.83
C TYR A 98 -12.95 7.64 4.92
N GLY A 99 -13.55 6.63 4.30
CA GLY A 99 -15.01 6.48 4.26
C GLY A 99 -15.73 7.44 3.32
N GLN A 100 -15.01 8.24 2.54
CA GLN A 100 -15.61 9.09 1.52
C GLN A 100 -16.46 8.26 0.55
N SER A 101 -17.69 8.71 0.30
CA SER A 101 -18.54 8.09 -0.71
C SER A 101 -18.05 8.48 -2.10
N VAL A 102 -17.73 7.48 -2.93
CA VAL A 102 -17.28 7.67 -4.30
C VAL A 102 -18.38 7.20 -5.25
N LYS A 103 -18.87 8.11 -6.09
CA LYS A 103 -19.98 7.82 -7.01
C LYS A 103 -19.57 6.71 -7.99
N GLY A 104 -20.40 5.68 -8.10
CA GLY A 104 -20.17 4.55 -9.00
C GLY A 104 -19.21 3.48 -8.47
N ALA A 105 -18.61 3.67 -7.29
CA ALA A 105 -17.79 2.66 -6.65
C ALA A 105 -18.65 1.50 -6.10
N ILE A 106 -18.13 0.28 -6.21
CA ILE A 106 -18.65 -0.89 -5.50
C ILE A 106 -17.94 -0.97 -4.17
N VAL A 107 -18.66 -0.69 -3.08
CA VAL A 107 -18.12 -0.80 -1.72
C VAL A 107 -18.17 -2.26 -1.28
N ARG A 108 -17.01 -2.93 -1.29
CA ARG A 108 -16.85 -4.32 -0.83
C ARG A 108 -16.83 -4.43 0.69
N THR A 109 -16.31 -3.43 1.37
CA THR A 109 -16.33 -3.32 2.83
C THR A 109 -16.63 -1.87 3.22
N PRO A 110 -17.79 -1.58 3.84
CA PRO A 110 -18.09 -0.25 4.36
C PRO A 110 -17.06 0.20 5.41
N PRO A 111 -16.81 1.52 5.54
CA PRO A 111 -15.86 2.03 6.51
C PRO A 111 -16.32 1.70 7.94
N LYS A 112 -15.45 1.03 8.70
CA LYS A 112 -15.63 0.73 10.12
C LYS A 112 -15.08 1.88 10.97
N PRO A 113 -15.57 2.08 12.21
CA PRO A 113 -14.92 2.97 13.15
C PRO A 113 -13.45 2.58 13.35
N LEU A 114 -12.55 3.54 13.23
CA LEU A 114 -11.14 3.33 13.52
C LEU A 114 -10.96 3.28 15.05
N GLU A 115 -10.25 2.26 15.53
CA GLU A 115 -9.93 2.08 16.94
C GLU A 115 -8.76 2.97 17.32
N ARG A 116 -8.81 3.56 18.51
CA ARG A 116 -7.74 4.39 19.04
C ARG A 116 -6.48 3.57 19.33
N ASN A 117 -5.34 4.25 19.25
CA ASN A 117 -4.00 3.69 19.43
C ASN A 117 -3.73 2.48 18.53
N ARG A 118 -4.34 2.47 17.33
CA ARG A 118 -4.09 1.46 16.30
C ARG A 118 -3.46 2.06 15.05
N THR A 119 -2.52 1.31 14.50
CA THR A 119 -1.90 1.55 13.20
C THR A 119 -2.72 0.89 12.11
N TYR A 120 -2.88 1.60 11.00
CA TYR A 120 -3.59 1.17 9.81
C TYR A 120 -2.73 1.47 8.59
N THR A 121 -3.02 0.77 7.50
CA THR A 121 -2.43 1.04 6.19
C THR A 121 -3.55 1.37 5.22
N ILE A 122 -3.37 2.43 4.43
CA ILE A 122 -4.21 2.76 3.28
C ILE A 122 -3.43 2.48 2.01
N SER A 123 -4.10 1.89 1.02
CA SER A 123 -3.54 1.63 -0.30
C SER A 123 -4.51 2.09 -1.38
N ILE A 124 -3.99 2.80 -2.38
CA ILE A 124 -4.67 3.19 -3.60
C ILE A 124 -3.97 2.47 -4.75
N ILE A 125 -4.73 1.64 -5.45
CA ILE A 125 -4.25 0.90 -6.63
C ILE A 125 -4.85 1.60 -7.86
N PRO A 126 -4.01 2.21 -8.72
CA PRO A 126 -4.48 2.80 -9.96
C PRO A 126 -5.05 1.76 -10.94
N ASP A 127 -5.78 2.27 -11.93
CA ASP A 127 -6.15 1.51 -13.12
C ASP A 127 -4.94 1.32 -14.06
N GLY A 128 -4.91 0.20 -14.78
CA GLY A 128 -3.78 -0.23 -15.62
C GLY A 128 -2.94 -1.36 -15.03
N ASP A 129 -2.11 -1.98 -15.88
CA ASP A 129 -1.46 -3.27 -15.59
C ASP A 129 -0.08 -3.18 -14.90
N ALA A 130 0.54 -1.99 -14.85
CA ALA A 130 1.95 -1.84 -14.44
C ALA A 130 2.27 -0.59 -13.61
N GLY A 131 1.27 0.15 -13.12
CA GLY A 131 1.50 1.35 -12.31
C GLY A 131 1.84 1.02 -10.85
N PRO A 132 2.58 1.91 -10.14
CA PRO A 132 2.91 1.67 -8.74
C PRO A 132 1.66 1.67 -7.87
N VAL A 133 1.67 0.85 -6.82
CA VAL A 133 0.71 0.98 -5.72
C VAL A 133 1.11 2.20 -4.90
N TYR A 134 0.12 2.99 -4.51
CA TYR A 134 0.32 4.10 -3.59
C TYR A 134 -0.12 3.65 -2.21
N SER A 135 0.72 3.82 -1.18
CA SER A 135 0.39 3.36 0.16
C SER A 135 0.98 4.24 1.25
N ALA A 136 0.33 4.29 2.40
CA ALA A 136 0.89 4.88 3.60
C ALA A 136 0.31 4.22 4.85
N ALA A 137 1.10 4.23 5.92
CA ALA A 137 0.63 3.88 7.25
C ALA A 137 0.19 5.13 8.00
N PHE A 138 -0.82 4.98 8.87
CA PHE A 138 -1.22 6.01 9.81
C PHE A 138 -1.61 5.41 11.15
N CYS A 139 -1.44 6.18 12.20
CA CYS A 139 -1.79 5.85 13.56
C CYS A 139 -2.91 6.78 14.02
N THR A 140 -3.91 6.20 14.67
CA THR A 140 -4.98 6.96 15.33
C THR A 140 -4.62 7.10 16.79
N LEU A 141 -4.44 8.33 17.26
CA LEU A 141 -4.09 8.65 18.64
C LEU A 141 -5.28 9.29 19.34
N GLU A 142 -5.38 9.07 20.65
CA GLU A 142 -6.29 9.83 21.49
C GLU A 142 -5.72 11.23 21.77
N ARG A 143 -6.53 12.27 21.57
CA ARG A 143 -6.15 13.63 21.96
C ARG A 143 -6.41 13.86 23.46
N PRO A 144 -5.53 14.60 24.16
CA PRO A 144 -5.86 15.15 25.47
C PRO A 144 -7.11 16.04 25.35
N GLY A 145 -8.15 15.75 26.16
CA GLY A 145 -9.45 16.45 26.08
C GLY A 145 -10.49 15.81 25.15
N GLY A 146 -10.17 14.64 24.56
CA GLY A 146 -11.08 13.88 23.72
C GLY A 146 -10.89 14.13 22.22
N GLY A 147 -11.34 13.16 21.41
CA GLY A 147 -11.19 13.17 19.96
C GLY A 147 -9.99 12.38 19.45
N VAL A 148 -9.82 12.38 18.13
CA VAL A 148 -8.80 11.58 17.42
C VAL A 148 -7.77 12.49 16.77
N GLN A 149 -6.49 12.14 16.89
CA GLN A 149 -5.38 12.70 16.13
C GLN A 149 -4.84 11.64 15.18
N ILE A 150 -4.60 12.02 13.93
CA ILE A 150 -3.92 11.15 12.96
C ILE A 150 -2.43 11.48 12.97
N ALA A 151 -1.59 10.47 13.20
CA ALA A 151 -0.14 10.58 13.17
C ALA A 151 0.44 9.62 12.13
N VAL A 152 1.55 10.01 11.50
CA VAL A 152 2.22 9.19 10.48
C VAL A 152 3.45 8.54 11.11
N PRO A 153 3.63 7.21 11.01
CA PRO A 153 4.87 6.56 11.39
C PRO A 153 6.07 7.10 10.60
N ARG A 154 7.21 7.31 11.27
CA ARG A 154 8.44 7.82 10.64
C ARG A 154 9.65 7.09 11.20
N ASN A 155 10.57 6.66 10.33
CA ASN A 155 11.88 6.09 10.72
C ASN A 155 11.78 5.09 11.87
N ASP A 156 11.03 4.01 11.65
CA ASP A 156 10.75 2.92 12.61
C ASP A 156 10.03 3.32 13.91
N ARG A 157 9.67 4.60 14.08
CA ARG A 157 8.83 5.05 15.19
C ARG A 157 7.37 4.87 14.82
N ASN A 158 6.73 3.89 15.45
CA ASN A 158 5.27 3.76 15.44
C ASN A 158 4.66 4.64 16.55
N PRO A 159 3.92 5.71 16.23
CA PRO A 159 3.31 6.59 17.23
C PRO A 159 2.33 5.84 18.14
N CYS A 160 1.69 4.79 17.62
CA CYS A 160 0.75 3.97 18.38
C CYS A 160 1.45 3.01 19.35
N ALA A 161 2.72 2.67 19.11
CA ALA A 161 3.48 1.81 20.03
C ALA A 161 3.90 2.55 21.31
N ALA A 162 3.90 3.89 21.30
CA ALA A 162 4.18 4.70 22.48
C ALA A 162 2.97 4.85 23.42
N HIS A 163 1.79 4.38 23.02
CA HIS A 163 0.53 4.51 23.75
C HIS A 163 -0.24 3.17 23.79
N PRO A 164 0.29 2.13 24.48
CA PRO A 164 -0.32 0.81 24.55
C PRO A 164 -1.69 0.78 25.24
#